data_AF-A0A7S0D4D1-F1
#
_entry.id   AF-A0A7S0D4D1-F1
#
_cell.length_a   1.000
_cell.length_b   1.000
_cell.length_c   1.000
_cell.angle_alpha   90.00
_cell.angle_beta   90.00
_cell.angle_gamma   90.00
#
_symmetry.space_group_name_H-M   'P 1'
#
loop_
_entity.id
_entity.type
_entity.pdbx_description
1 polymer ?
#
loop_
_entity_poly.entity_id
_entity_poly.type
_entity_poly.pdbx_seq_one_letter_code
_entity_poly.pdbx_strand_id
1 'polypeptide(L)'
;MHQPPVSSSPRFHPEHLAEAPAGFMNVPVALGLAGAIPFVALAAPLAPALGGYVPKSVFPVERRAEAQASYGATIVSFLGGMHWGFAGAGFARAGAVAGAGASAAAKEALLLAGPVRFAWSVVPSLLAWPALMCATPYSLVAVAAALSTTLAADAAFAAKRLMPRWLMPLRFGLTGVAVAGLLASVPSALEAHEQERRAAAQVTKMRADAPATRKALVAKEKALADATERNQAARAESSALRSRLEAREAAFEKKEAELRMAAGACRAETKVAEARCETLAAETKAANARAERFEQELSAAKEETRRLLRLKNDADAQTTASAAAEKNASSSSGTATTEPS
;
A
#
# COMPACT_ATOMS: atom_id res chain seq x y z
N MET A 1 -96.76 -27.86 42.68
CA MET A 1 -95.40 -27.79 42.11
C MET A 1 -95.52 -27.88 40.60
N HIS A 2 -95.58 -26.74 39.91
CA HIS A 2 -95.59 -26.68 38.44
C HIS A 2 -94.17 -26.35 37.97
N GLN A 3 -93.51 -27.29 37.31
CA GLN A 3 -92.31 -26.98 36.53
C GLN A 3 -92.73 -26.28 35.23
N PRO A 4 -92.09 -25.18 34.82
CA PRO A 4 -92.31 -24.61 33.50
C PRO A 4 -91.68 -25.52 32.42
N PRO A 5 -92.26 -25.58 31.21
CA PRO A 5 -91.75 -26.40 30.14
C PRO A 5 -90.38 -25.87 29.66
N VAL A 6 -89.44 -26.81 29.48
CA VAL A 6 -88.13 -26.56 28.88
C VAL A 6 -88.36 -26.11 27.44
N SER A 7 -88.24 -24.81 27.19
CA SER A 7 -88.39 -24.21 25.87
C SER A 7 -87.25 -24.67 24.95
N SER A 8 -87.64 -25.43 23.94
CA SER A 8 -86.82 -25.96 22.87
C SER A 8 -86.64 -24.91 21.77
N SER A 9 -85.48 -24.25 21.69
CA SER A 9 -84.99 -23.55 20.49
C SER A 9 -83.55 -23.04 20.65
N PRO A 10 -82.53 -23.62 19.97
CA PRO A 10 -81.31 -22.90 19.64
C PRO A 10 -81.46 -22.33 18.21
N ARG A 11 -82.43 -21.42 18.02
CA ARG A 11 -82.44 -20.61 16.79
C ARG A 11 -81.42 -19.50 16.98
N PHE A 12 -80.39 -19.50 16.13
CA PHE A 12 -79.41 -18.43 16.08
C PHE A 12 -80.08 -17.16 15.55
N HIS A 13 -80.42 -16.25 16.45
CA HIS A 13 -80.87 -14.91 16.14
C HIS A 13 -79.66 -13.98 15.85
N PRO A 14 -79.70 -13.13 14.80
CA PRO A 14 -78.60 -12.24 14.43
C PRO A 14 -78.28 -11.17 15.48
N GLU A 15 -79.22 -10.86 16.37
CA GLU A 15 -79.00 -10.03 17.57
C GLU A 15 -77.98 -10.62 18.57
N HIS A 16 -77.70 -11.93 18.58
CA HIS A 16 -76.68 -12.53 19.49
C HIS A 16 -75.23 -12.39 19.00
N LEU A 17 -74.98 -11.84 17.80
CA LEU A 17 -73.62 -11.42 17.43
C LEU A 17 -73.17 -10.17 18.20
N ALA A 18 -74.11 -9.41 18.77
CA ALA A 18 -73.82 -8.36 19.74
C ALA A 18 -73.56 -8.92 21.16
N GLU A 19 -73.78 -10.22 21.39
CA GLU A 19 -73.62 -10.91 22.68
C GLU A 19 -72.50 -11.95 22.69
N ALA A 20 -71.53 -11.89 21.75
CA ALA A 20 -70.20 -12.34 22.15
C ALA A 20 -69.79 -11.36 23.27
N PRO A 21 -69.48 -11.80 24.51
CA PRO A 21 -69.13 -10.87 25.58
C PRO A 21 -68.06 -9.95 25.00
N ALA A 22 -68.21 -8.63 25.14
CA ALA A 22 -67.36 -7.66 24.42
C ALA A 22 -65.85 -7.92 24.58
N GLY A 23 -65.45 -8.70 25.60
CA GLY A 23 -64.10 -9.24 25.79
C GLY A 23 -63.66 -10.41 24.87
N PHE A 24 -64.56 -11.24 24.34
CA PHE A 24 -64.19 -12.39 23.49
C PHE A 24 -63.50 -11.96 22.21
N MET A 25 -63.95 -10.90 21.55
CA MET A 25 -63.34 -10.40 20.31
C MET A 25 -61.97 -9.74 20.53
N ASN A 26 -61.70 -9.24 21.74
CA ASN A 26 -60.44 -8.59 22.06
C ASN A 26 -59.27 -9.59 21.98
N VAL A 27 -59.49 -10.85 22.35
CA VAL A 27 -58.42 -11.86 22.37
C VAL A 27 -57.97 -12.25 20.96
N PRO A 28 -58.83 -12.68 20.01
CA PRO A 28 -58.43 -12.97 18.63
C PRO A 28 -57.83 -11.76 17.90
N VAL A 29 -58.35 -10.55 18.15
CA VAL A 29 -57.80 -9.32 17.56
C VAL A 29 -56.40 -9.04 18.11
N ALA A 30 -56.21 -9.09 19.44
CA ALA A 30 -54.91 -8.86 20.05
C ALA A 30 -53.87 -9.90 19.61
N LEU A 31 -54.24 -11.18 19.58
CA LEU A 31 -53.36 -12.25 19.11
C LEU A 31 -53.07 -12.14 17.61
N GLY A 32 -54.05 -11.74 16.81
CA GLY A 32 -53.87 -11.49 15.38
C GLY A 32 -52.89 -10.34 15.12
N LEU A 33 -53.07 -9.22 15.83
CA LEU A 33 -52.15 -8.07 15.75
C LEU A 33 -50.76 -8.42 16.27
N ALA A 34 -50.65 -9.22 17.34
CA ALA A 34 -49.37 -9.74 17.82
C ALA A 34 -48.68 -10.61 16.77
N GLY A 35 -49.44 -11.44 16.04
CA GLY A 35 -48.95 -12.21 14.90
C GLY A 35 -48.54 -11.35 13.69
N ALA A 36 -49.00 -10.10 13.59
CA ALA A 36 -48.55 -9.18 12.54
C ALA A 36 -47.18 -8.55 12.83
N ILE A 37 -46.70 -8.61 14.09
CA ILE A 37 -45.46 -7.96 14.53
C ILE A 37 -44.26 -8.38 13.68
N PRO A 38 -43.99 -9.67 13.39
CA PRO A 38 -42.80 -10.03 12.62
C PRO A 38 -42.83 -9.49 11.18
N PHE A 39 -44.01 -9.33 10.57
CA PHE A 39 -44.12 -8.76 9.22
C PHE A 39 -43.77 -7.27 9.19
N VAL A 40 -44.05 -6.53 10.27
CA VAL A 40 -43.76 -5.10 10.37
C VAL A 40 -42.34 -4.86 10.90
N ALA A 41 -41.95 -5.59 11.94
CA ALA A 41 -40.66 -5.44 12.60
C ALA A 41 -39.47 -5.82 11.71
N LEU A 42 -39.66 -6.83 10.84
CA LEU A 42 -38.64 -7.29 9.91
C LEU A 42 -38.72 -6.61 8.54
N ALA A 43 -39.75 -5.80 8.27
CA ALA A 43 -39.91 -5.10 7.00
C ALA A 43 -38.73 -4.15 6.76
N ALA A 44 -38.08 -4.27 5.60
CA ALA A 44 -36.86 -3.53 5.28
C ALA A 44 -36.92 -2.01 5.50
N PRO A 45 -37.98 -1.27 5.10
CA PRO A 45 -38.01 0.18 5.32
C PRO A 45 -38.19 0.59 6.79
N LEU A 46 -38.79 -0.27 7.62
CA LEU A 46 -39.07 0.04 9.04
C LEU A 46 -37.99 -0.53 9.98
N ALA A 47 -37.27 -1.57 9.55
CA ALA A 47 -36.25 -2.27 10.31
C ALA A 47 -35.11 -1.36 10.85
N PRO A 48 -34.63 -0.33 10.13
CA PRO A 48 -33.64 0.63 10.67
C PRO A 48 -34.24 1.59 11.69
N ALA A 49 -35.47 2.06 11.47
CA ALA A 49 -36.18 2.96 12.39
C ALA A 49 -36.53 2.28 13.72
N LEU A 50 -36.77 0.96 13.68
CA LEU A 50 -36.99 0.11 14.85
C LEU A 50 -35.68 -0.40 15.48
N GLY A 51 -34.53 0.15 15.10
CA GLY A 51 -33.18 -0.42 15.27
C GLY A 51 -32.73 -0.83 16.69
N GLY A 52 -33.42 -0.41 17.75
CA GLY A 52 -33.21 -0.89 19.12
C GLY A 52 -34.16 -2.00 19.59
N TYR A 53 -35.33 -2.14 18.96
CA TYR A 53 -36.38 -3.08 19.35
C TYR A 53 -36.25 -4.45 18.69
N VAL A 54 -35.52 -4.56 17.59
CA VAL A 54 -35.23 -5.83 16.89
C VAL A 54 -33.80 -6.26 17.23
N PRO A 55 -33.60 -7.28 18.09
CA PRO A 55 -32.28 -7.72 18.51
C PRO A 55 -31.43 -8.18 17.32
N LYS A 56 -30.31 -7.48 17.07
CA LYS A 56 -29.37 -7.82 15.99
C LYS A 56 -28.70 -9.18 16.19
N SER A 57 -28.62 -9.67 17.44
CA SER A 57 -28.09 -11.00 17.78
C SER A 57 -28.97 -12.13 17.27
N VAL A 58 -30.29 -11.92 17.21
CA VAL A 58 -31.27 -12.93 16.77
C VAL A 58 -31.63 -12.73 15.29
N PHE A 59 -31.82 -11.49 14.86
CA PHE A 59 -32.17 -11.13 13.49
C PHE A 59 -31.14 -10.16 12.87
N PRO A 60 -29.99 -10.69 12.40
CA PRO A 60 -29.02 -9.93 11.60
C PRO A 60 -29.70 -9.31 10.39
N VAL A 61 -29.28 -8.10 9.99
CA VAL A 61 -29.95 -7.30 8.94
C VAL A 61 -30.06 -8.10 7.63
N GLU A 62 -29.03 -8.87 7.31
CA GLU A 62 -28.89 -9.68 6.11
C GLU A 62 -29.91 -10.83 6.05
N ARG A 63 -30.34 -11.34 7.22
CA ARG A 63 -31.27 -12.48 7.33
C ARG A 63 -32.71 -12.05 7.62
N ARG A 64 -33.00 -10.76 7.80
CA ARG A 64 -34.36 -10.30 8.16
C ARG A 64 -35.39 -10.65 7.10
N ALA A 65 -35.06 -10.47 5.83
CA ALA A 65 -35.95 -10.80 4.71
C ALA A 65 -36.25 -12.31 4.64
N GLU A 66 -35.23 -13.15 4.86
CA GLU A 66 -35.38 -14.62 4.91
C GLU A 66 -36.22 -15.05 6.11
N ALA A 67 -35.98 -14.47 7.29
CA ALA A 67 -36.76 -14.72 8.50
C ALA A 67 -38.22 -14.29 8.32
N GLN A 68 -38.47 -13.16 7.65
CA GLN A 68 -39.80 -12.66 7.34
C GLN A 68 -40.53 -13.60 6.37
N ALA A 69 -39.86 -14.08 5.32
CA ALA A 69 -40.42 -15.07 4.39
C ALA A 69 -40.74 -16.40 5.09
N SER A 70 -39.83 -16.89 5.93
CA SER A 70 -39.99 -18.12 6.73
C SER A 70 -41.17 -18.02 7.71
N TYR A 71 -41.32 -16.87 8.36
CA TYR A 71 -42.48 -16.59 9.20
C TYR A 71 -43.77 -16.58 8.37
N GLY A 72 -43.77 -15.91 7.22
CA GLY A 72 -44.91 -15.90 6.30
C GLY A 72 -45.31 -17.31 5.84
N ALA A 73 -44.35 -18.16 5.48
CA ALA A 73 -44.58 -19.56 5.12
C ALA A 73 -45.18 -20.37 6.28
N THR A 74 -44.76 -20.10 7.52
CA THR A 74 -45.34 -20.70 8.73
C THR A 74 -46.80 -20.31 8.90
N ILE A 75 -47.13 -19.02 8.69
CA ILE A 75 -48.50 -18.52 8.72
C ILE A 75 -49.35 -19.13 7.60
N VAL A 76 -48.84 -19.20 6.36
CA VAL A 76 -49.55 -19.84 5.23
C VAL A 76 -49.90 -21.30 5.58
N SER A 77 -48.96 -22.03 6.15
CA SER A 77 -49.15 -23.43 6.55
C SER A 77 -50.20 -23.55 7.68
N PHE A 78 -50.14 -22.65 8.66
CA PHE A 78 -51.14 -22.58 9.74
C PHE A 78 -52.55 -22.28 9.21
N LEU A 79 -52.68 -21.38 8.23
CA LEU A 79 -53.95 -21.06 7.59
C LEU A 79 -54.57 -22.29 6.90
N GLY A 80 -53.74 -23.15 6.28
CA GLY A 80 -54.17 -24.47 5.81
C GLY A 80 -54.73 -25.34 6.93
N GLY A 81 -53.99 -25.45 8.05
CA GLY A 81 -54.41 -26.20 9.23
C GLY A 81 -55.75 -25.76 9.82
N MET A 82 -56.08 -24.47 9.75
CA MET A 82 -57.37 -23.92 10.21
C MET A 82 -58.58 -24.61 9.54
N HIS A 83 -58.44 -25.06 8.28
CA HIS A 83 -59.50 -25.76 7.56
C HIS A 83 -59.84 -27.13 8.15
N TRP A 84 -58.89 -27.82 8.79
CA TRP A 84 -59.17 -29.03 9.58
C TRP A 84 -60.08 -28.73 10.76
N GLY A 85 -59.82 -27.61 11.47
CA GLY A 85 -60.63 -27.19 12.62
C GLY A 85 -62.09 -26.91 12.22
N PHE A 86 -62.30 -26.17 11.11
CA PHE A 86 -63.65 -25.92 10.61
C PHE A 86 -64.34 -27.18 10.09
N ALA A 87 -63.63 -28.06 9.39
CA ALA A 87 -64.18 -29.33 8.92
C ALA A 87 -64.60 -30.19 10.12
N GLY A 88 -63.72 -30.38 11.11
CA GLY A 88 -63.98 -31.15 12.32
C GLY A 88 -65.17 -30.62 13.14
N ALA A 89 -65.26 -29.31 13.34
CA ALA A 89 -66.41 -28.69 14.01
C ALA A 89 -67.72 -28.88 13.22
N GLY A 90 -67.65 -28.85 11.89
CA GLY A 90 -68.78 -29.17 11.00
C GLY A 90 -69.24 -30.61 11.15
N PHE A 91 -68.32 -31.58 11.18
CA PHE A 91 -68.63 -33.00 11.40
C PHE A 91 -69.24 -33.25 12.79
N ALA A 92 -68.68 -32.66 13.86
CA ALA A 92 -69.21 -32.80 15.21
C ALA A 92 -70.65 -32.29 15.31
N ARG A 93 -70.94 -31.13 14.69
CA ARG A 93 -72.29 -30.57 14.64
C ARG A 93 -73.24 -31.41 13.79
N ALA A 94 -72.78 -31.96 12.67
CA ALA A 94 -73.58 -32.84 11.82
C ALA A 94 -73.89 -34.19 12.50
N GLY A 95 -72.95 -34.77 13.26
CA GLY A 95 -73.16 -35.97 14.06
C GLY A 95 -74.20 -35.77 15.17
N ALA A 96 -74.17 -34.60 15.83
CA ALA A 96 -75.19 -34.23 16.82
C ALA A 96 -76.60 -34.06 16.19
N VAL A 97 -76.68 -33.56 14.95
CA VAL A 97 -77.95 -33.38 14.22
C VAL A 97 -78.45 -34.68 13.57
N ALA A 98 -77.54 -35.58 13.17
CA ALA A 98 -77.91 -36.89 12.63
C ALA A 98 -78.65 -37.78 13.64
N GLY A 99 -78.37 -37.62 14.95
CA GLY A 99 -79.15 -38.22 16.02
C GLY A 99 -80.59 -37.68 16.17
N ALA A 100 -80.91 -36.53 15.55
CA ALA A 100 -82.21 -35.86 15.62
C ALA A 100 -82.95 -35.82 14.26
N GLY A 101 -82.47 -36.54 13.25
CA GLY A 101 -83.02 -36.54 11.88
C GLY A 101 -82.32 -35.54 10.97
N ALA A 102 -81.40 -36.02 10.13
CA ALA A 102 -80.62 -35.17 9.23
C ALA A 102 -81.45 -34.71 8.00
N SER A 103 -81.65 -33.41 7.87
CA SER A 103 -82.20 -32.77 6.65
C SER A 103 -81.29 -33.00 5.42
N ALA A 104 -81.87 -33.11 4.22
CA ALA A 104 -81.13 -33.21 2.96
C ALA A 104 -80.15 -32.04 2.75
N ALA A 105 -80.52 -30.84 3.20
CA ALA A 105 -79.65 -29.65 3.18
C ALA A 105 -78.45 -29.78 4.13
N ALA A 106 -78.59 -30.53 5.24
CA ALA A 106 -77.48 -30.79 6.16
C ALA A 106 -76.47 -31.80 5.57
N LYS A 107 -76.95 -32.80 4.81
CA LYS A 107 -76.08 -33.73 4.06
C LYS A 107 -75.36 -33.04 2.90
N GLU A 108 -76.05 -32.17 2.17
CA GLU A 108 -75.46 -31.42 1.06
C GLU A 108 -74.42 -30.39 1.54
N ALA A 109 -74.69 -29.71 2.67
CA ALA A 109 -73.71 -28.85 3.32
C ALA A 109 -72.49 -29.62 3.85
N LEU A 110 -72.68 -30.86 4.33
CA LEU A 110 -71.59 -31.73 4.78
C LEU A 110 -70.73 -32.24 3.61
N LEU A 111 -71.34 -32.50 2.45
CA LEU A 111 -70.66 -32.84 1.20
C LEU A 111 -69.85 -31.64 0.65
N LEU A 112 -70.42 -30.43 0.72
CA LEU A 112 -69.72 -29.19 0.32
C LEU A 112 -68.62 -28.78 1.31
N ALA A 113 -68.77 -29.10 2.59
CA ALA A 113 -67.72 -29.03 3.61
C ALA A 113 -66.73 -30.22 3.53
N GLY A 114 -66.96 -31.15 2.59
CA GLY A 114 -66.27 -32.42 2.41
C GLY A 114 -64.87 -32.34 1.79
N PRO A 115 -64.39 -33.40 1.10
CA PRO A 115 -62.98 -33.66 0.76
C PRO A 115 -62.18 -32.49 0.18
N VAL A 116 -62.83 -31.58 -0.54
CA VAL A 116 -62.23 -30.34 -1.08
C VAL A 116 -61.62 -29.47 0.00
N ARG A 117 -62.24 -29.36 1.19
CA ARG A 117 -61.71 -28.57 2.31
C ARG A 117 -60.48 -29.22 2.95
N PHE A 118 -60.44 -30.55 3.00
CA PHE A 118 -59.24 -31.30 3.42
C PHE A 118 -58.12 -31.19 2.39
N ALA A 119 -58.43 -31.30 1.09
CA ALA A 119 -57.44 -31.06 0.05
C ALA A 119 -56.87 -29.65 0.16
N TRP A 120 -57.76 -28.64 0.32
CA TRP A 120 -57.35 -27.25 0.52
C TRP A 120 -56.54 -27.04 1.79
N SER A 121 -56.71 -27.83 2.84
CA SER A 121 -55.92 -27.67 4.07
C SER A 121 -54.41 -27.94 3.87
N VAL A 122 -54.06 -28.76 2.88
CA VAL A 122 -52.68 -29.16 2.58
C VAL A 122 -52.05 -28.25 1.53
N VAL A 123 -52.86 -27.71 0.61
CA VAL A 123 -52.39 -26.85 -0.50
C VAL A 123 -51.55 -25.65 -0.02
N PRO A 124 -51.93 -24.86 1.00
CA PRO A 124 -51.12 -23.76 1.50
C PRO A 124 -49.71 -24.19 1.94
N SER A 125 -49.58 -25.30 2.67
CA SER A 125 -48.26 -25.81 3.09
C SER A 125 -47.42 -26.27 1.90
N LEU A 126 -48.05 -26.88 0.89
CA LEU A 126 -47.39 -27.28 -0.35
C LEU A 126 -47.03 -26.09 -1.25
N LEU A 127 -47.68 -24.94 -1.12
CA LEU A 127 -47.28 -23.69 -1.77
C LEU A 127 -46.14 -23.01 -1.01
N ALA A 128 -46.18 -23.04 0.32
CA ALA A 128 -45.20 -22.39 1.19
C ALA A 128 -43.81 -23.05 1.12
N TRP A 129 -43.76 -24.38 1.10
CA TRP A 129 -42.50 -25.12 1.04
C TRP A 129 -41.60 -24.79 -0.17
N PRO A 130 -42.07 -24.90 -1.44
CA PRO A 130 -41.25 -24.56 -2.59
C PRO A 130 -40.96 -23.05 -2.67
N ALA A 131 -41.83 -22.20 -2.12
CA ALA A 131 -41.55 -20.78 -2.02
C ALA A 131 -40.30 -20.48 -1.17
N LEU A 132 -40.03 -21.28 -0.13
CA LEU A 132 -38.81 -21.15 0.68
C LEU A 132 -37.56 -21.74 0.02
N MET A 133 -37.71 -22.56 -1.02
CA MET A 133 -36.57 -23.11 -1.77
C MET A 133 -36.02 -22.09 -2.80
N CYS A 134 -36.78 -21.03 -3.10
CA CYS A 134 -36.34 -19.96 -3.99
C CYS A 134 -35.42 -18.97 -3.26
N ALA A 135 -34.62 -18.21 -4.01
CA ALA A 135 -33.84 -17.12 -3.44
C ALA A 135 -34.76 -16.08 -2.76
N THR A 136 -34.25 -15.46 -1.70
CA THR A 136 -34.99 -14.56 -0.79
C THR A 136 -35.98 -13.58 -1.46
N PRO A 137 -35.61 -12.81 -2.50
CA PRO A 137 -36.56 -11.88 -3.13
C PRO A 137 -37.76 -12.60 -3.75
N TYR A 138 -37.54 -13.76 -4.37
CA TYR A 138 -38.60 -14.58 -4.96
C TYR A 138 -39.44 -15.28 -3.89
N SER A 139 -38.80 -15.69 -2.79
CA SER A 139 -39.49 -16.28 -1.64
C SER A 139 -40.51 -15.32 -1.04
N LEU A 140 -40.14 -14.05 -0.84
CA LEU A 140 -41.04 -13.00 -0.35
C LEU A 140 -42.30 -12.85 -1.23
N VAL A 141 -42.10 -12.78 -2.56
CA VAL A 141 -43.19 -12.63 -3.52
C VAL A 141 -44.06 -13.89 -3.56
N ALA A 142 -43.45 -15.07 -3.57
CA ALA A 142 -44.16 -16.34 -3.61
C ALA A 142 -44.99 -16.57 -2.34
N VAL A 143 -44.46 -16.22 -1.16
CA VAL A 143 -45.20 -16.29 0.11
C VAL A 143 -46.33 -15.25 0.15
N ALA A 144 -46.10 -14.03 -0.33
CA ALA A 144 -47.15 -13.01 -0.44
C ALA A 144 -48.28 -13.43 -1.39
N ALA A 145 -47.93 -14.07 -2.52
CA ALA A 145 -48.90 -14.66 -3.44
C ALA A 145 -49.67 -15.80 -2.77
N ALA A 146 -48.98 -16.71 -2.06
CA ALA A 146 -49.62 -17.79 -1.33
C ALA A 146 -50.60 -17.28 -0.26
N LEU A 147 -50.22 -16.26 0.53
CA LEU A 147 -51.11 -15.60 1.49
C LEU A 147 -52.35 -15.03 0.80
N SER A 148 -52.17 -14.35 -0.33
CA SER A 148 -53.27 -13.78 -1.13
C SER A 148 -54.19 -14.87 -1.69
N THR A 149 -53.63 -15.97 -2.18
CA THR A 149 -54.37 -17.15 -2.64
C THR A 149 -55.18 -17.77 -1.51
N THR A 150 -54.61 -17.89 -0.30
CA THR A 150 -55.38 -18.35 0.86
C THR A 150 -56.51 -17.38 1.18
N LEU A 151 -56.28 -16.07 1.22
CA LEU A 151 -57.33 -15.08 1.48
C LEU A 151 -58.48 -15.13 0.45
N ALA A 152 -58.17 -15.41 -0.82
CA ALA A 152 -59.19 -15.57 -1.87
C ALA A 152 -60.05 -16.84 -1.64
N ALA A 153 -59.43 -17.96 -1.30
CA ALA A 153 -60.16 -19.18 -0.95
C ALA A 153 -60.98 -19.00 0.33
N ASP A 154 -60.36 -18.39 1.34
CA ASP A 154 -60.92 -17.49 2.36
C ASP A 154 -62.33 -16.99 2.09
N ALA A 155 -62.35 -15.98 1.25
CA ALA A 155 -63.56 -15.28 0.83
C ALA A 155 -64.56 -16.22 0.14
N ALA A 156 -64.10 -17.18 -0.67
CA ALA A 156 -64.97 -18.14 -1.33
C ALA A 156 -65.69 -19.08 -0.34
N PHE A 157 -64.98 -19.56 0.70
CA PHE A 157 -65.59 -20.35 1.77
C PHE A 157 -66.53 -19.51 2.63
N ALA A 158 -66.16 -18.26 2.93
CA ALA A 158 -66.99 -17.33 3.69
C ALA A 158 -68.28 -16.94 2.96
N ALA A 159 -68.23 -16.74 1.63
CA ALA A 159 -69.40 -16.46 0.79
C ALA A 159 -70.42 -17.60 0.84
N LYS A 160 -69.95 -18.85 0.96
CA LYS A 160 -70.77 -20.05 1.15
C LYS A 160 -71.22 -20.27 2.61
N ARG A 161 -70.98 -19.30 3.51
CA ARG A 161 -71.29 -19.37 4.95
C ARG A 161 -70.59 -20.55 5.67
N LEU A 162 -69.45 -21.00 5.15
CA LEU A 162 -68.65 -22.09 5.72
C LEU A 162 -67.58 -21.61 6.71
N MET A 163 -67.63 -20.34 7.11
CA MET A 163 -66.74 -19.71 8.07
C MET A 163 -67.48 -18.71 8.96
N PRO A 164 -67.00 -18.46 10.20
CA PRO A 164 -67.55 -17.42 11.04
C PRO A 164 -67.43 -16.03 10.40
N ARG A 165 -68.49 -15.20 10.51
CA ARG A 165 -68.56 -13.88 9.86
C ARG A 165 -67.48 -12.91 10.35
N TRP A 166 -67.04 -13.03 11.61
CA TRP A 166 -66.02 -12.18 12.22
C TRP A 166 -64.61 -12.41 11.66
N LEU A 167 -64.36 -13.59 11.09
CA LEU A 167 -63.01 -14.00 10.71
C LEU A 167 -62.52 -13.30 9.45
N MET A 168 -63.40 -13.03 8.48
CA MET A 168 -62.98 -12.43 7.20
C MET A 168 -62.47 -10.99 7.35
N PRO A 169 -63.16 -10.06 8.05
CA PRO A 169 -62.62 -8.72 8.27
C PRO A 169 -61.25 -8.74 8.96
N LEU A 170 -61.09 -9.60 9.98
CA LEU A 170 -59.80 -9.79 10.66
C LEU A 170 -58.73 -10.29 9.69
N ARG A 171 -59.05 -11.32 8.89
CA ARG A 171 -58.13 -11.92 7.94
C ARG A 171 -57.70 -10.95 6.84
N PHE A 172 -58.63 -10.16 6.29
CA PHE A 172 -58.30 -9.14 5.30
C PHE A 172 -57.29 -8.13 5.85
N GLY A 173 -57.50 -7.62 7.07
CA GLY A 173 -56.57 -6.69 7.70
C GLY A 173 -55.19 -7.30 7.94
N LEU A 174 -55.13 -8.48 8.56
CA LEU A 174 -53.87 -9.13 8.90
C LEU A 174 -53.09 -9.60 7.67
N THR A 175 -53.76 -10.21 6.69
CA THR A 175 -53.13 -10.62 5.44
C THR A 175 -52.68 -9.40 4.63
N GLY A 176 -53.44 -8.30 4.64
CA GLY A 176 -53.03 -7.05 4.02
C GLY A 176 -51.71 -6.51 4.61
N VAL A 177 -51.61 -6.44 5.93
CA VAL A 177 -50.36 -6.03 6.62
C VAL A 177 -49.21 -6.99 6.31
N ALA A 178 -49.46 -8.30 6.33
CA ALA A 178 -48.45 -9.31 6.04
C ALA A 178 -47.91 -9.20 4.60
N VAL A 179 -48.81 -9.10 3.61
CA VAL A 179 -48.46 -8.94 2.19
C VAL A 179 -47.73 -7.63 1.97
N ALA A 180 -48.21 -6.52 2.53
CA ALA A 180 -47.54 -5.22 2.42
C ALA A 180 -46.13 -5.27 3.03
N GLY A 181 -45.97 -5.88 4.21
CA GLY A 181 -44.68 -6.05 4.87
C GLY A 181 -43.70 -6.89 4.05
N LEU A 182 -44.15 -8.01 3.48
CA LEU A 182 -43.33 -8.88 2.62
C LEU A 182 -42.89 -8.16 1.34
N LEU A 183 -43.84 -7.50 0.66
CA LEU A 183 -43.57 -6.78 -0.59
C LEU A 183 -42.67 -5.55 -0.36
N ALA A 184 -42.79 -4.88 0.78
CA ALA A 184 -41.92 -3.77 1.15
C ALA A 184 -40.44 -4.18 1.30
N SER A 185 -40.17 -5.46 1.62
CA SER A 185 -38.81 -6.00 1.72
C SER A 185 -38.23 -6.49 0.39
N VAL A 186 -39.03 -6.56 -0.68
CA VAL A 186 -38.60 -7.07 -2.00
C VAL A 186 -37.49 -6.22 -2.63
N PRO A 187 -37.57 -4.88 -2.70
CA PRO A 187 -36.53 -4.06 -3.33
C PRO A 187 -35.14 -4.27 -2.69
N SER A 188 -35.07 -4.22 -1.36
CA SER A 188 -33.82 -4.47 -0.63
C SER A 188 -33.30 -5.90 -0.80
N ALA A 189 -34.20 -6.88 -0.90
CA ALA A 189 -33.81 -8.28 -1.12
C ALA A 189 -33.29 -8.51 -2.55
N LEU A 190 -33.83 -7.80 -3.54
CA LEU A 190 -33.33 -7.83 -4.92
C LEU A 190 -31.94 -7.21 -5.02
N GLU A 191 -31.73 -6.05 -4.40
CA GLU A 191 -30.42 -5.39 -4.36
C GLU A 191 -29.36 -6.30 -3.70
N ALA A 192 -29.69 -6.90 -2.55
CA ALA A 192 -28.80 -7.84 -1.87
C ALA A 192 -28.45 -9.06 -2.74
N HIS A 193 -29.45 -9.64 -3.40
CA HIS A 193 -29.26 -10.79 -4.29
C HIS A 193 -28.42 -10.43 -5.53
N GLU A 194 -28.58 -9.23 -6.09
CA GLU A 194 -27.73 -8.77 -7.19
C GLU A 194 -26.28 -8.54 -6.76
N GLN A 195 -26.07 -7.96 -5.57
CA GLN A 195 -24.74 -7.75 -5.01
C GLN A 195 -24.01 -9.09 -4.80
N GLU A 196 -24.70 -10.09 -4.26
CA GLU A 196 -24.15 -11.43 -4.09
C GLU A 196 -23.77 -12.06 -5.43
N ARG A 197 -24.65 -11.95 -6.45
CA ARG A 197 -24.34 -12.44 -7.81
C ARG A 197 -23.14 -11.74 -8.43
N ARG A 198 -23.02 -10.42 -8.28
CA ARG A 198 -21.88 -9.63 -8.78
C ARG A 198 -20.59 -10.02 -8.06
N ALA A 199 -20.63 -10.19 -6.74
CA ALA A 199 -19.49 -10.64 -5.95
C ALA A 199 -19.03 -12.04 -6.38
N ALA A 200 -19.96 -12.98 -6.56
CA ALA A 200 -19.66 -14.34 -7.04
C ALA A 200 -19.03 -14.34 -8.44
N ALA A 201 -19.53 -13.50 -9.35
CA ALA A 201 -18.94 -13.33 -10.68
C ALA A 201 -17.52 -12.75 -10.61
N GLN A 202 -17.29 -11.76 -9.73
CA GLN A 202 -15.97 -11.16 -9.52
C GLN A 202 -14.97 -12.17 -8.95
N VAL A 203 -15.36 -12.97 -7.96
CA VAL A 203 -14.53 -14.05 -7.41
C VAL A 203 -14.19 -15.08 -8.48
N THR A 204 -15.15 -15.46 -9.31
CA THR A 204 -14.93 -16.40 -10.42
C THR A 204 -13.91 -15.83 -11.42
N LYS A 205 -14.04 -14.55 -11.77
CA LYS A 205 -13.07 -13.86 -12.63
C LYS A 205 -11.67 -13.80 -12.01
N MET A 206 -11.57 -13.40 -10.74
CA MET A 206 -10.30 -13.38 -10.01
C MET A 206 -9.64 -14.77 -9.98
N ARG A 207 -10.43 -15.83 -9.80
CA ARG A 207 -9.94 -17.21 -9.83
C ARG A 207 -9.43 -17.63 -11.22
N ALA A 208 -10.06 -17.14 -12.28
CA ALA A 208 -9.61 -17.35 -13.66
C ALA A 208 -8.32 -16.58 -13.99
N ASP A 209 -8.17 -15.36 -13.47
CA ASP A 209 -7.00 -14.49 -13.70
C ASP A 209 -5.80 -14.88 -12.82
N ALA A 210 -6.04 -15.50 -11.66
CA ALA A 210 -5.02 -15.94 -10.69
C ALA A 210 -3.80 -16.65 -11.29
N PRO A 211 -3.93 -17.64 -12.21
CA PRO A 211 -2.76 -18.28 -12.82
C PRO A 211 -1.93 -17.33 -13.69
N ALA A 212 -2.55 -16.41 -14.41
CA ALA A 212 -1.84 -15.43 -15.22
C ALA A 212 -1.10 -14.42 -14.33
N THR A 213 -1.75 -13.92 -13.27
CA THR A 213 -1.14 -13.05 -12.27
C THR A 213 0.04 -13.73 -11.59
N ARG A 214 -0.08 -15.01 -11.22
CA ARG A 214 1.01 -15.79 -10.62
C ARG A 214 2.20 -15.94 -11.57
N LYS A 215 1.96 -16.23 -12.85
CA LYS A 215 3.03 -16.29 -13.88
C LYS A 215 3.71 -14.93 -14.06
N ALA A 216 2.94 -13.85 -14.11
CA ALA A 216 3.46 -12.50 -14.23
C ALA A 216 4.33 -12.11 -13.01
N LEU A 217 3.92 -12.50 -11.80
CA LEU A 217 4.67 -12.25 -10.57
C LEU A 217 6.02 -12.97 -10.59
N VAL A 218 6.04 -14.27 -10.92
CA VAL A 218 7.29 -15.04 -11.07
C VAL A 218 8.20 -14.43 -12.15
N ALA A 219 7.64 -13.98 -13.27
CA ALA A 219 8.42 -13.32 -14.32
C ALA A 219 9.02 -11.98 -13.85
N LYS A 220 8.28 -11.21 -13.05
CA LYS A 220 8.75 -9.94 -12.48
C LYS A 220 9.81 -10.15 -11.40
N GLU A 221 9.65 -11.16 -10.54
CA GLU A 221 10.66 -11.54 -9.56
C GLU A 221 11.97 -11.93 -10.24
N LYS A 222 11.90 -12.74 -11.30
CA LYS A 222 13.07 -13.09 -12.12
C LYS A 222 13.72 -11.85 -12.74
N ALA A 223 12.92 -10.99 -13.37
CA ALA A 223 13.44 -9.75 -13.97
C ALA A 223 14.08 -8.80 -12.93
N LEU A 224 13.54 -8.76 -11.71
CA LEU A 224 14.10 -7.99 -10.61
C LEU A 224 15.43 -8.56 -10.13
N ALA A 225 15.53 -9.90 -10.02
CA ALA A 225 16.79 -10.58 -9.70
C ALA A 225 17.87 -10.29 -10.76
N ASP A 226 17.55 -10.46 -12.04
CA ASP A 226 18.46 -10.17 -13.16
C ASP A 226 18.90 -8.70 -13.17
N ALA A 227 17.99 -7.76 -12.92
CA ALA A 227 18.31 -6.33 -12.85
C ALA A 227 19.20 -5.99 -11.64
N THR A 228 19.00 -6.67 -10.52
CA THR A 228 19.82 -6.49 -9.31
C THR A 228 21.24 -6.97 -9.54
N GLU A 229 21.41 -8.14 -10.18
CA GLU A 229 22.72 -8.67 -10.55
C GLU A 229 23.46 -7.73 -11.52
N ARG A 230 22.77 -7.23 -12.56
CA ARG A 230 23.35 -6.24 -13.49
C ARG A 230 23.78 -4.95 -12.77
N ASN A 231 23.00 -4.47 -11.81
CA ASN A 231 23.35 -3.28 -11.04
C ASN A 231 24.59 -3.53 -10.17
N GLN A 232 24.68 -4.71 -9.53
CA GLN A 232 25.86 -5.11 -8.76
C GLN A 232 27.11 -5.22 -9.64
N ALA A 233 27.00 -5.83 -10.83
CA ALA A 233 28.10 -5.92 -11.79
C ALA A 233 28.57 -4.53 -12.26
N ALA A 234 27.64 -3.64 -12.62
CA ALA A 234 27.97 -2.27 -13.02
C ALA A 234 28.63 -1.46 -11.88
N ARG A 235 28.22 -1.68 -10.63
CA ARG A 235 28.87 -1.07 -9.45
C ARG A 235 30.28 -1.61 -9.25
N ALA A 236 30.49 -2.92 -9.42
CA ALA A 236 31.80 -3.54 -9.34
C ALA A 236 32.74 -2.98 -10.42
N GLU A 237 32.27 -2.89 -11.67
CA GLU A 237 33.01 -2.27 -12.78
C GLU A 237 33.35 -0.80 -12.49
N SER A 238 32.38 -0.01 -12.01
CA SER A 238 32.60 1.38 -11.64
C SER A 238 33.65 1.53 -10.53
N SER A 239 33.64 0.63 -9.54
CA SER A 239 34.65 0.61 -8.47
C SER A 239 36.04 0.23 -8.98
N ALA A 240 36.12 -0.70 -9.93
CA ALA A 240 37.39 -1.11 -10.56
C ALA A 240 37.95 -0.02 -11.48
N LEU A 241 37.09 0.73 -12.17
CA LEU A 241 37.52 1.89 -12.96
C LEU A 241 38.03 3.01 -12.06
N ARG A 242 37.37 3.28 -10.91
CA ARG A 242 37.85 4.25 -9.92
C ARG A 242 39.22 3.89 -9.38
N SER A 243 39.45 2.63 -8.97
CA SER A 243 40.76 2.21 -8.47
C SER A 243 41.86 2.28 -9.55
N ARG A 244 41.53 1.99 -10.82
CA ARG A 244 42.44 2.19 -11.95
C ARG A 244 42.77 3.66 -12.18
N LEU A 245 41.80 4.55 -12.01
CA LEU A 245 41.98 5.99 -12.13
C LEU A 245 42.90 6.50 -11.01
N GLU A 246 42.61 6.15 -9.75
CA GLU A 246 43.45 6.47 -8.59
C GLU A 246 44.88 5.96 -8.76
N ALA A 247 45.08 4.74 -9.26
CA ALA A 247 46.40 4.19 -9.54
C ALA A 247 47.13 4.95 -10.66
N ARG A 248 46.42 5.42 -11.69
CA ARG A 248 46.97 6.24 -12.77
C ARG A 248 47.35 7.63 -12.28
N GLU A 249 46.52 8.23 -11.43
CA GLU A 249 46.78 9.52 -10.79
C GLU A 249 48.01 9.42 -9.89
N ALA A 250 48.10 8.40 -9.02
CA ALA A 250 49.28 8.17 -8.19
C ALA A 250 50.56 7.91 -9.00
N ALA A 251 50.46 7.17 -10.11
CA ALA A 251 51.59 6.95 -11.01
C ALA A 251 52.02 8.25 -11.72
N PHE A 252 51.06 9.10 -12.09
CA PHE A 252 51.32 10.43 -12.65
C PHE A 252 52.00 11.33 -11.63
N GLU A 253 51.49 11.41 -10.40
CA GLU A 253 52.10 12.19 -9.31
C GLU A 253 53.52 11.71 -8.99
N LYS A 254 53.75 10.39 -8.97
CA LYS A 254 55.10 9.83 -8.80
C LYS A 254 56.03 10.28 -9.92
N LYS A 255 55.57 10.23 -11.17
CA LYS A 255 56.37 10.64 -12.34
C LYS A 255 56.63 12.14 -12.34
N GLU A 256 55.67 12.96 -11.90
CA GLU A 256 55.85 14.40 -11.71
C GLU A 256 56.88 14.69 -10.61
N ALA A 257 56.87 13.94 -9.50
CA ALA A 257 57.89 14.03 -8.45
C ALA A 257 59.29 13.62 -8.94
N GLU A 258 59.41 12.54 -9.70
CA GLU A 258 60.67 12.11 -10.34
C GLU A 258 61.21 13.21 -11.27
N LEU A 259 60.37 13.80 -12.12
CA LEU A 259 60.76 14.92 -12.99
C LEU A 259 61.17 16.16 -12.18
N ARG A 260 60.48 16.49 -11.09
CA ARG A 260 60.87 17.59 -10.19
C ARG A 260 62.24 17.33 -9.55
N MET A 261 62.51 16.11 -9.11
CA MET A 261 63.80 15.73 -8.53
C MET A 261 64.92 15.80 -9.56
N ALA A 262 64.70 15.28 -10.78
CA ALA A 262 65.67 15.38 -11.88
C ALA A 262 65.96 16.84 -12.26
N ALA A 263 64.93 17.69 -12.34
CA ALA A 263 65.11 19.11 -12.59
C ALA A 263 65.85 19.81 -11.43
N GLY A 264 65.61 19.38 -10.18
CA GLY A 264 66.34 19.84 -9.00
C GLY A 264 67.82 19.47 -9.05
N ALA A 265 68.13 18.23 -9.44
CA ALA A 265 69.51 17.75 -9.60
C ALA A 265 70.26 18.53 -10.69
N CYS A 266 69.64 18.73 -11.86
CA CYS A 266 70.24 19.53 -12.93
C CYS A 266 70.53 20.98 -12.49
N ARG A 267 69.61 21.60 -11.73
CA ARG A 267 69.84 22.93 -11.12
C ARG A 267 70.97 22.94 -10.08
N ALA A 268 71.18 21.84 -9.36
CA ALA A 268 72.27 21.72 -8.41
C ALA A 268 73.61 21.58 -9.15
N GLU A 269 73.67 20.76 -10.20
CA GLU A 269 74.85 20.62 -11.06
C GLU A 269 75.26 21.95 -11.70
N THR A 270 74.30 22.74 -12.20
CA THR A 270 74.59 24.07 -12.73
C THR A 270 75.16 25.01 -11.68
N LYS A 271 74.63 25.00 -10.44
CA LYS A 271 75.19 25.82 -9.34
C LYS A 271 76.59 25.39 -8.94
N VAL A 272 76.87 24.08 -8.92
CA VAL A 272 78.21 23.55 -8.66
C VAL A 272 79.17 23.96 -9.78
N ALA A 273 78.73 23.90 -11.03
CA ALA A 273 79.52 24.36 -12.17
C ALA A 273 79.81 25.87 -12.10
N GLU A 274 78.81 26.69 -11.76
CA GLU A 274 78.97 28.13 -11.52
C GLU A 274 79.98 28.41 -10.41
N ALA A 275 79.82 27.78 -9.24
CA ALA A 275 80.76 27.92 -8.13
C ALA A 275 82.19 27.49 -8.53
N ARG A 276 82.31 26.44 -9.35
CA ARG A 276 83.61 25.99 -9.86
C ARG A 276 84.23 27.02 -10.81
N CYS A 277 83.43 27.63 -11.69
CA CYS A 277 83.86 28.75 -12.53
C CYS A 277 84.29 29.96 -11.69
N GLU A 278 83.57 30.29 -10.62
CA GLU A 278 83.94 31.37 -9.69
C GLU A 278 85.25 31.07 -8.97
N THR A 279 85.47 29.84 -8.50
CA THR A 279 86.74 29.44 -7.88
C THR A 279 87.90 29.51 -8.87
N LEU A 280 87.72 29.04 -10.11
CA LEU A 280 88.73 29.16 -11.16
C LEU A 280 89.02 30.62 -11.54
N ALA A 281 87.99 31.48 -11.54
CA ALA A 281 88.15 32.92 -11.74
C ALA A 281 88.93 33.57 -10.59
N ALA A 282 88.71 33.15 -9.34
CA ALA A 282 89.45 33.62 -8.18
C ALA A 282 90.91 33.14 -8.20
N GLU A 283 91.16 31.88 -8.59
CA GLU A 283 92.51 31.32 -8.74
C GLU A 283 93.30 32.02 -9.85
N THR A 284 92.69 32.25 -11.01
CA THR A 284 93.32 33.01 -12.11
C THR A 284 93.60 34.45 -11.71
N LYS A 285 92.69 35.12 -10.99
CA LYS A 285 92.94 36.46 -10.44
C LYS A 285 94.10 36.46 -9.44
N ALA A 286 94.17 35.45 -8.56
CA ALA A 286 95.27 35.31 -7.60
C ALA A 286 96.61 35.00 -8.31
N ALA A 287 96.59 34.19 -9.37
CA ALA A 287 97.77 33.91 -10.19
C ALA A 287 98.26 35.15 -10.93
N ASN A 288 97.35 35.95 -11.50
CA ASN A 288 97.69 37.23 -12.13
C ASN A 288 98.27 38.22 -11.11
N ALA A 289 97.69 38.33 -9.91
CA ALA A 289 98.24 39.17 -8.86
C ALA A 289 99.65 38.71 -8.41
N ARG A 290 99.92 37.40 -8.42
CA ARG A 290 101.28 36.88 -8.19
C ARG A 290 102.22 37.23 -9.34
N ALA A 291 101.77 37.11 -10.58
CA ALA A 291 102.56 37.49 -11.76
C ALA A 291 102.89 38.99 -11.74
N GLU A 292 101.93 39.86 -11.42
CA GLU A 292 102.15 41.31 -11.27
C GLU A 292 103.16 41.61 -10.15
N ARG A 293 103.11 40.92 -9.01
CA ARG A 293 104.12 41.05 -7.96
C ARG A 293 105.51 40.63 -8.43
N PHE A 294 105.61 39.51 -9.15
CA PHE A 294 106.88 39.08 -9.73
C PHE A 294 107.41 40.09 -10.76
N GLU A 295 106.54 40.70 -11.58
CA GLU A 295 106.95 41.76 -12.51
C GLU A 295 107.42 43.02 -11.78
N GLN A 296 106.75 43.41 -10.70
CA GLN A 296 107.18 44.52 -9.83
C GLN A 296 108.54 44.24 -9.21
N GLU A 297 108.76 43.05 -8.65
CA GLU A 297 110.06 42.61 -8.12
C GLU A 297 111.15 42.61 -9.20
N LEU A 298 110.83 42.13 -10.41
CA LEU A 298 111.75 42.15 -11.56
C LEU A 298 112.09 43.59 -11.99
N SER A 299 111.12 44.50 -11.97
CA SER A 299 111.35 45.91 -12.32
C SER A 299 112.21 46.62 -11.27
N ALA A 300 111.97 46.35 -9.98
CA ALA A 300 112.79 46.85 -8.88
C ALA A 300 114.23 46.31 -8.97
N ALA A 301 114.40 45.01 -9.22
CA ALA A 301 115.71 44.40 -9.43
C ALA A 301 116.45 44.97 -10.67
N LYS A 302 115.73 45.26 -11.76
CA LYS A 302 116.29 45.93 -12.94
C LYS A 302 116.73 47.36 -12.63
N GLU A 303 115.95 48.11 -11.85
CA GLU A 303 116.33 49.46 -11.41
C GLU A 303 117.54 49.44 -10.46
N GLU A 304 117.59 48.49 -9.54
CA GLU A 304 118.75 48.27 -8.67
C GLU A 304 120.00 47.92 -9.48
N THR A 305 119.86 47.05 -10.49
CA THR A 305 120.94 46.72 -11.42
C THR A 305 121.40 47.96 -12.20
N ARG A 306 120.48 48.80 -12.68
CA ARG A 306 120.83 50.08 -13.34
C ARG A 306 121.53 51.04 -12.40
N ARG A 307 121.14 51.09 -11.12
CA ARG A 307 121.78 51.92 -10.09
C ARG A 307 123.21 51.48 -9.83
N LEU A 308 123.44 50.17 -9.72
CA LEU A 308 124.77 49.58 -9.60
C LEU A 308 125.63 49.85 -10.85
N LEU A 309 125.03 49.83 -12.04
CA LEU A 309 125.70 50.19 -13.30
C LEU A 309 126.09 51.67 -13.36
N ARG A 310 125.26 52.59 -12.84
CA ARG A 310 125.62 54.01 -12.70
C ARG A 310 126.77 54.21 -11.72
N LEU A 311 126.72 53.57 -10.56
CA LEU A 311 127.81 53.61 -9.57
C LEU A 311 129.13 53.08 -10.14
N LYS A 312 129.08 52.04 -10.97
CA LYS A 312 130.25 51.55 -11.70
C LYS A 312 130.77 52.56 -12.71
N ASN A 313 129.89 53.14 -13.53
CA ASN A 313 130.30 54.16 -14.50
C ASN A 313 130.85 55.43 -13.83
N ASP A 314 130.32 55.82 -12.67
CA ASP A 314 130.82 56.94 -11.87
C ASP A 314 132.19 56.61 -11.24
N ALA A 315 132.43 55.35 -10.86
CA ALA A 315 133.75 54.86 -10.44
C ALA A 315 134.74 54.88 -11.60
N ASP A 316 134.36 54.42 -12.80
CA ASP A 316 135.19 54.43 -14.01
C ASP A 316 135.50 55.87 -14.51
N ALA A 317 134.60 56.83 -14.26
CA ALA A 317 134.81 58.25 -14.50
C ALA A 317 135.78 58.91 -13.49
N GLN A 318 135.86 58.40 -12.26
CA GLN A 318 136.83 58.85 -11.25
C GLN A 318 138.24 58.30 -11.50
N THR A 319 138.38 57.11 -12.08
CA THR A 319 139.69 56.53 -12.43
C THR A 319 140.34 57.22 -13.62
N THR A 320 139.56 57.74 -14.57
CA THR A 320 140.07 58.43 -15.76
C THR A 320 140.48 59.89 -15.49
N ALA A 321 139.92 60.54 -14.46
CA ALA A 321 140.27 61.90 -14.08
C ALA A 321 141.57 62.02 -13.24
N SER A 322 142.01 60.97 -12.54
CA SER A 322 143.23 61.02 -11.71
C SER A 322 144.54 60.69 -12.45
N ALA A 323 144.48 60.14 -13.67
CA ALA A 323 145.67 59.81 -14.45
C ALA A 323 146.29 60.99 -15.22
N ALA A 324 145.64 62.16 -15.28
CA ALA A 324 146.09 63.30 -16.08
C ALA A 324 146.85 64.39 -15.31
N ALA A 325 146.94 64.33 -13.97
CA ALA A 325 147.42 65.45 -13.15
C ALA A 325 148.79 65.26 -12.46
N GLU A 326 149.46 64.10 -12.60
CA GLU A 326 150.63 63.75 -11.77
C GLU A 326 151.92 63.45 -12.58
N LYS A 327 152.18 64.22 -13.65
CA LYS A 327 153.46 64.09 -14.40
C LYS A 327 154.14 65.41 -14.78
N ASN A 328 153.87 66.50 -14.05
CA ASN A 328 154.59 67.77 -14.19
C ASN A 328 154.77 68.45 -12.83
N ALA A 329 155.82 68.08 -12.09
CA ALA A 329 156.64 68.95 -11.23
C ALA A 329 157.34 68.15 -10.09
N SER A 330 158.65 67.95 -10.28
CA SER A 330 159.71 67.49 -9.35
C SER A 330 160.37 66.21 -9.89
N SER A 331 161.65 66.17 -10.24
CA SER A 331 162.79 66.84 -9.62
C SER A 331 163.97 66.91 -10.61
N SER A 332 164.58 68.09 -10.67
CA SER A 332 165.92 68.34 -11.18
C SER A 332 166.91 68.29 -10.03
N SER A 333 167.85 67.32 -10.00
CA SER A 333 169.17 67.52 -9.37
C SER A 333 170.19 66.45 -9.78
N GLY A 334 171.31 66.92 -10.36
CA GLY A 334 172.64 66.31 -10.27
C GLY A 334 173.07 65.45 -11.48
N THR A 335 173.80 65.99 -12.47
CA THR A 335 175.26 66.27 -12.56
C THR A 335 176.17 65.08 -12.90
N ALA A 336 176.98 65.31 -13.95
CA ALA A 336 178.32 64.79 -14.22
C ALA A 336 178.42 63.28 -14.60
N THR A 337 179.19 62.81 -15.58
CA THR A 337 180.36 63.34 -16.30
C THR A 337 180.71 62.37 -17.45
N THR A 338 181.41 62.89 -18.47
CA THR A 338 182.45 62.24 -19.33
C THR A 338 182.13 61.04 -20.25
N GLU A 339 182.26 61.27 -21.57
CA GLU A 339 183.26 60.68 -22.51
C GLU A 339 184.05 59.40 -22.13
N PRO A 340 184.73 58.71 -23.09
CA PRO A 340 184.51 58.60 -24.54
C PRO A 340 184.69 57.15 -25.10
N SER A 341 184.44 57.01 -26.41
CA SER A 341 184.66 55.86 -27.32
C SER A 341 183.47 54.94 -27.56
#